data_AF-A0A7Y2C288-F1
#
_entry.id   AF-A0A7Y2C288-F1
#
_cell.length_a   1.000
_cell.length_b   1.000
_cell.length_c   1.000
_cell.angle_alpha   90.00
_cell.angle_beta   90.00
_cell.angle_gamma   90.00
#
_symmetry.space_group_name_H-M   'P 1'
#
loop_
_entity.id
_entity.type
_entity.pdbx_description
1 polymer ?
#
loop_
_entity_poly.entity_id
_entity_poly.type
_entity_poly.pdbx_seq_one_letter_code
_entity_poly.pdbx_strand_id
1 'polypeptide(L)'
;VDLTSLAFDSVLPGFRYILTIAIILFAFSTMISWSYYGLQSWKFLFGRSRQADLAYKVLFLLFVVIGAAATLDAVIKFADAMILALVFPNMIGLFFLFPKVKEELNKYLTAIKR
;
A
#
# COMPACT_ATOMS: atom_id res chain seq x y z
N VAL A 1 7.93 9.67 -14.06
CA VAL A 1 6.77 9.51 -14.97
C VAL A 1 7.09 10.13 -16.33
N ASP A 2 7.55 11.37 -16.39
CA ASP A 2 7.88 12.04 -17.67
C ASP A 2 8.97 11.33 -18.47
N LEU A 3 10.05 10.89 -17.81
CA LEU A 3 11.12 10.11 -18.44
C LEU A 3 10.61 8.79 -19.05
N THR A 4 9.71 8.10 -18.35
CA THR A 4 9.11 6.86 -18.84
C THR A 4 8.19 7.13 -20.02
N SER A 5 7.33 8.15 -19.92
CA SER A 5 6.42 8.53 -21.01
C SER A 5 7.18 8.94 -22.28
N LEU A 6 8.27 9.71 -22.16
CA LEU A 6 9.11 10.10 -23.30
C LEU A 6 9.81 8.89 -23.93
N ALA A 7 10.32 7.96 -23.12
CA ALA A 7 10.93 6.74 -23.62
C ALA A 7 9.93 5.86 -24.39
N PHE A 8 8.71 5.69 -23.87
CA PHE A 8 7.67 4.93 -24.58
C PHE A 8 7.18 5.62 -25.85
N ASP A 9 7.03 6.94 -25.85
CA ASP A 9 6.59 7.70 -27.03
C ASP A 9 7.66 7.70 -28.15
N SER A 10 8.94 7.55 -27.81
CA SER A 10 10.03 7.40 -28.80
C SER A 10 10.00 6.07 -29.56
N VAL A 11 9.38 5.03 -29.00
CA VAL A 11 9.28 3.70 -29.62
C VAL A 11 7.92 3.50 -30.28
N LEU A 12 6.85 4.07 -29.70
CA LEU A 12 5.50 3.94 -30.21
C LEU A 12 4.75 5.29 -30.10
N PRO A 13 4.63 6.04 -31.21
CA PRO A 13 4.01 7.37 -31.21
C PRO A 13 2.57 7.33 -30.69
N GLY A 14 2.25 8.13 -29.68
CA GLY A 14 0.89 8.20 -29.10
C GLY A 14 0.65 7.24 -27.93
N PHE A 15 1.60 6.36 -27.60
CA PHE A 15 1.49 5.44 -26.46
C PHE A 15 1.43 6.17 -25.11
N ARG A 16 1.89 7.43 -25.05
CA ARG A 16 1.79 8.30 -23.87
C ARG A 16 0.36 8.37 -23.28
N TYR A 17 -0.68 8.35 -24.11
CA TYR A 17 -2.07 8.45 -23.66
C TYR A 17 -2.54 7.16 -23.00
N ILE A 18 -2.21 6.02 -23.59
CA ILE A 18 -2.51 4.68 -23.04
C ILE A 18 -1.78 4.51 -21.70
N LEU A 19 -0.49 4.87 -21.66
CA LEU A 19 0.31 4.82 -20.44
C LEU A 19 -0.28 5.71 -19.34
N THR A 20 -0.75 6.90 -19.67
CA THR A 20 -1.41 7.80 -18.70
C THR A 20 -2.66 7.16 -18.10
N ILE A 21 -3.53 6.56 -18.91
CA ILE A 21 -4.72 5.85 -18.43
C ILE A 21 -4.32 4.68 -17.50
N ALA A 22 -3.33 3.88 -17.90
CA ALA A 22 -2.84 2.76 -17.11
C ALA A 22 -2.30 3.21 -15.74
N ILE A 23 -1.52 4.31 -15.71
CA ILE A 23 -0.99 4.89 -14.48
C ILE A 23 -2.11 5.38 -13.57
N ILE A 24 -3.14 6.04 -14.11
CA ILE A 24 -4.29 6.51 -13.32
C ILE A 24 -5.01 5.32 -12.68
N LEU A 25 -5.32 4.28 -13.46
CA LEU A 25 -5.97 3.07 -12.95
C LEU A 25 -5.14 2.37 -11.87
N PHE A 26 -3.83 2.28 -12.07
CA PHE A 26 -2.89 1.70 -11.11
C PHE A 26 -2.78 2.53 -9.82
N ALA A 27 -2.76 3.86 -9.93
CA ALA A 27 -2.76 4.75 -8.79
C ALA A 27 -4.05 4.60 -7.97
N PHE A 28 -5.21 4.55 -8.64
CA PHE A 28 -6.49 4.32 -7.98
C PHE A 28 -6.57 2.97 -7.26
N SER A 29 -6.16 1.88 -7.91
CA SER A 29 -6.17 0.55 -7.28
C SER A 29 -5.27 0.51 -6.05
N THR A 30 -4.08 1.09 -6.15
CA THR A 30 -3.12 1.19 -5.04
C THR A 30 -3.71 2.00 -3.89
N MET A 31 -4.31 3.17 -4.16
CA MET A 31 -4.93 4.00 -3.12
C MET A 31 -6.05 3.26 -2.39
N ILE A 32 -6.87 2.47 -3.08
CA ILE A 32 -7.95 1.69 -2.45
C ILE A 32 -7.38 0.63 -1.51
N SER A 33 -6.38 -0.13 -1.95
CA SER A 33 -5.74 -1.16 -1.11
C SER A 33 -5.11 -0.57 0.15
N TRP A 34 -4.34 0.53 0.02
CA TRP A 34 -3.70 1.19 1.15
C TRP A 34 -4.71 1.86 2.09
N SER A 35 -5.77 2.45 1.54
CA SER A 35 -6.87 2.98 2.35
C SER A 35 -7.51 1.89 3.21
N TYR A 36 -7.77 0.72 2.62
CA TYR A 36 -8.33 -0.42 3.34
C TYR A 36 -7.39 -0.94 4.44
N TYR A 37 -6.11 -1.16 4.13
CA TYR A 37 -5.15 -1.64 5.12
C TYR A 37 -5.01 -0.69 6.29
N GLY A 38 -4.85 0.61 6.03
CA GLY A 38 -4.75 1.59 7.11
C GLY A 38 -6.05 1.74 7.91
N LEU A 39 -7.23 1.56 7.30
CA LEU A 39 -8.50 1.54 8.05
C LEU A 39 -8.58 0.32 8.99
N GLN A 40 -8.07 -0.85 8.58
CA GLN A 40 -8.00 -2.01 9.48
C GLN A 40 -7.04 -1.76 10.65
N SER A 41 -5.88 -1.16 10.39
CA SER A 41 -4.94 -0.75 11.44
C SER A 41 -5.57 0.30 12.38
N TRP A 42 -6.32 1.26 11.83
CA TRP A 42 -7.04 2.27 12.61
C TRP A 42 -8.11 1.63 13.51
N LYS A 43 -8.88 0.69 12.97
CA LYS A 43 -9.89 -0.07 13.72
C LYS A 43 -9.29 -0.91 14.85
N PHE A 44 -8.10 -1.45 14.63
CA PHE A 44 -7.37 -2.20 15.66
C PHE A 44 -6.98 -1.29 16.83
N LEU A 45 -6.53 -0.05 16.56
CA LEU A 45 -6.08 0.90 17.58
C LEU A 45 -7.23 1.64 18.29
N PHE A 46 -8.21 2.13 17.53
CA PHE A 46 -9.25 3.05 18.02
C PHE A 46 -10.64 2.41 18.11
N GLY A 47 -10.75 1.12 17.80
CA GLY A 47 -12.02 0.38 17.79
C GLY A 47 -12.86 0.60 16.53
N ARG A 48 -14.05 -0.01 16.51
CA ARG A 48 -14.93 -0.12 15.32
C ARG A 48 -16.10 0.86 15.33
N SER A 49 -15.92 2.05 15.89
CA SER A 49 -16.99 3.05 15.92
C SER A 49 -17.16 3.70 14.54
N ARG A 50 -18.40 4.07 14.20
CA ARG A 50 -18.69 4.78 12.93
C ARG A 50 -17.94 6.12 12.82
N GLN A 51 -17.70 6.77 13.97
CA GLN A 51 -16.97 8.03 14.04
C GLN A 51 -15.47 7.81 13.74
N ALA A 52 -14.86 6.75 14.29
CA ALA A 52 -13.46 6.40 13.99
C ALA A 52 -13.26 6.09 12.50
N ASP A 53 -14.19 5.35 11.90
CA ASP A 53 -14.16 5.04 10.46
C ASP A 53 -14.23 6.29 9.58
N LEU A 54 -15.14 7.22 9.91
CA LEU A 54 -15.28 8.47 9.18
C LEU A 54 -14.07 9.37 9.37
N ALA A 55 -13.54 9.48 10.58
CA ALA A 55 -12.33 10.25 10.87
C ALA A 55 -11.14 9.77 10.03
N TYR A 56 -10.91 8.46 9.96
CA TYR A 56 -9.84 7.89 9.13
C TYR A 56 -10.05 8.20 7.65
N LYS A 57 -11.26 8.03 7.11
CA LYS A 57 -11.55 8.32 5.70
C LYS A 57 -11.30 9.79 5.35
N VAL A 58 -11.72 10.71 6.21
CA VAL A 58 -11.47 12.15 6.03
C VAL A 58 -9.96 12.44 6.07
N LEU A 59 -9.26 11.89 7.06
CA LEU A 59 -7.82 12.03 7.18
C LEU A 59 -7.08 11.53 5.93
N PHE A 60 -7.45 10.33 5.45
CA PHE A 60 -6.87 9.73 4.25
C PHE A 60 -7.05 10.62 3.02
N LEU A 61 -8.28 11.13 2.79
CA LEU A 61 -8.56 12.02 1.66
C LEU A 61 -7.79 13.34 1.75
N LEU A 62 -7.62 13.90 2.95
CA LEU A 62 -6.78 15.10 3.15
C LEU A 62 -5.33 14.83 2.77
N PHE A 63 -4.76 13.70 3.19
CA PHE A 63 -3.39 13.32 2.81
C PHE A 63 -3.23 13.06 1.31
N VAL A 64 -4.27 12.58 0.61
CA VAL A 64 -4.24 12.45 -0.85
C VAL A 64 -4.10 13.82 -1.52
N VAL A 65 -4.84 14.84 -1.05
CA VAL A 65 -4.72 16.20 -1.60
C VAL A 65 -3.34 16.80 -1.31
N ILE A 66 -2.84 16.62 -0.08
CA ILE A 66 -1.50 17.09 0.31
C ILE A 66 -0.42 16.39 -0.53
N GLY A 67 -0.53 15.07 -0.71
CA GLY A 67 0.39 14.27 -1.51
C GLY A 67 0.41 14.67 -2.99
N ALA A 68 -0.74 15.07 -3.54
CA ALA A 68 -0.85 15.57 -4.91
C ALA A 68 -0.16 16.94 -5.11
N ALA A 69 -0.04 17.75 -4.05
CA ALA A 69 0.64 19.04 -4.08
C ALA A 69 2.14 18.95 -3.70
N ALA A 70 2.59 17.82 -3.14
CA ALA A 70 3.97 17.62 -2.71
C ALA A 70 4.88 17.19 -3.87
N THR A 71 6.19 17.46 -3.74
CA THR A 71 7.18 17.01 -4.72
C THR A 71 7.34 15.48 -4.67
N LEU A 72 7.52 14.85 -5.83
CA LEU A 72 7.69 13.39 -5.93
C LEU A 72 8.82 12.86 -5.03
N ASP A 73 9.97 13.54 -4.98
CA ASP A 73 11.12 13.13 -4.14
C ASP A 73 10.75 13.10 -2.65
N ALA A 74 10.07 14.14 -2.15
CA ALA A 74 9.61 14.18 -0.77
C ALA A 74 8.61 13.06 -0.45
N VAL A 75 7.67 12.78 -1.36
CA VAL A 75 6.68 11.71 -1.19
C VAL A 75 7.35 10.34 -1.13
N ILE A 76 8.32 10.08 -2.02
CA ILE A 76 9.09 8.82 -2.04
C ILE A 76 9.88 8.66 -0.75
N LYS A 77 10.65 9.68 -0.34
CA LYS A 77 11.45 9.63 0.90
C LYS A 77 10.59 9.40 2.13
N PHE A 78 9.42 10.03 2.19
CA PHE A 78 8.47 9.82 3.28
C PHE A 78 7.90 8.39 3.26
N ALA A 79 7.50 7.88 2.09
CA ALA A 79 6.98 6.53 1.94
C ALA A 79 8.02 5.47 2.35
N ASP A 80 9.27 5.62 1.92
CA ASP A 80 10.37 4.72 2.28
C ASP A 80 10.58 4.70 3.80
N ALA A 81 10.60 5.86 4.45
CA ALA A 81 10.72 5.95 5.91
C ALA A 81 9.56 5.24 6.64
N MET A 82 8.32 5.40 6.15
CA MET A 82 7.15 4.75 6.74
C MET A 82 7.14 3.23 6.52
N ILE A 83 7.53 2.75 5.34
CA ILE A 83 7.66 1.32 5.06
C ILE A 83 8.75 0.71 5.94
N LEU A 84 9.90 1.36 6.09
CA LEU A 84 10.95 0.91 7.00
C LEU A 84 10.46 0.83 8.45
N ALA A 85 9.74 1.85 8.92
CA ALA A 85 9.14 1.86 10.25
C ALA A 85 8.12 0.73 10.46
N LEU A 86 7.40 0.32 9.40
CA LEU A 86 6.46 -0.80 9.45
C LEU A 86 7.16 -2.16 9.39
N VAL A 87 8.17 -2.31 8.53
CA VAL A 87 8.90 -3.58 8.33
C VAL A 87 9.64 -3.98 9.59
N PHE A 88 10.28 -3.04 10.28
CA PHE A 88 11.11 -3.34 11.46
C PHE A 88 10.36 -4.12 12.58
N PRO A 89 9.25 -3.63 13.14
CA PRO A 89 8.50 -4.38 14.16
C PRO A 89 7.90 -5.69 13.62
N ASN A 90 7.46 -5.71 12.35
CA ASN A 90 6.92 -6.92 11.73
C ASN A 90 7.97 -8.03 11.62
N MET A 91 9.21 -7.69 11.23
CA MET A 91 10.31 -8.65 11.15
C MET A 91 10.65 -9.23 12.51
N ILE A 92 10.66 -8.41 13.56
CA ILE A 92 10.90 -8.88 14.93
C ILE A 92 9.79 -9.87 15.34
N GLY A 93 8.52 -9.52 15.09
CA GLY A 93 7.39 -10.42 15.37
C GLY A 93 7.49 -11.74 14.62
N LEU A 94 7.85 -11.70 13.34
CA LEU A 94 8.04 -12.89 12.50
C LEU A 94 9.18 -13.78 13.00
N PHE A 95 10.27 -13.21 13.49
CA PHE A 95 11.38 -13.98 14.07
C PHE A 95 10.91 -14.83 15.26
N PHE A 96 10.10 -14.25 16.14
CA PHE A 96 9.53 -14.99 17.28
C PHE A 96 8.41 -15.97 16.89
N LEU A 97 7.59 -15.61 15.88
CA LEU A 97 6.44 -16.41 15.45
C LEU A 97 6.79 -17.50 14.42
N PHE A 98 8.00 -17.47 13.83
CA PHE A 98 8.47 -18.46 12.86
C PHE A 98 8.20 -19.93 13.25
N PRO A 99 8.53 -20.40 14.48
CA PRO A 99 8.25 -21.79 14.86
C PRO A 99 6.74 -22.11 14.84
N LYS A 100 5.89 -21.16 15.24
CA LYS A 100 4.45 -21.34 15.25
C LYS A 100 3.87 -21.38 13.83
N VAL A 101 4.36 -20.51 12.95
CA VAL A 101 3.97 -20.53 11.52
C VAL A 101 4.35 -21.86 10.87
N LYS A 102 5.52 -22.41 11.19
CA LYS A 102 5.95 -23.73 10.70
C LYS A 102 5.02 -24.86 11.18
N GLU A 103 4.58 -24.82 12.43
CA GLU A 103 3.62 -25.78 12.99
C GLU A 103 2.26 -25.72 12.25
N GLU A 104 1.70 -24.53 12.09
CA GLU A 104 0.41 -24.33 11.41
C GLU A 104 0.48 -24.68 9.91
N LEU A 105 1.61 -24.39 9.24
CA LEU A 105 1.84 -24.80 7.86
C LEU A 105 1.82 -26.33 7.72
N ASN A 106 2.49 -27.05 8.61
CA ASN A 106 2.48 -28.52 8.59
C ASN A 106 1.07 -29.09 8.80
N LYS A 107 0.29 -28.52 9.75
CA LYS A 107 -1.12 -28.92 9.95
C LYS A 107 -1.96 -28.71 8.70
N TYR A 108 -1.83 -27.55 8.06
CA TYR A 108 -2.54 -27.25 6.81
C TYR A 108 -2.19 -28.24 5.71
N LEU A 109 -0.89 -28.52 5.51
CA LEU A 109 -0.43 -29.48 4.50
C LEU A 109 -0.90 -30.91 4.77
N THR A 110 -1.05 -31.32 6.03
CA THR A 110 -1.63 -32.62 6.38
C THR A 110 -3.12 -32.67 6.08
N ALA A 111 -3.86 -31.58 6.34
CA ALA A 111 -5.31 -31.52 6.14
C ALA A 111 -5.71 -31.60 4.66
N ILE A 112 -4.94 -30.99 3.76
CA ILE A 112 -5.21 -30.99 2.30
C ILE A 112 -4.76 -32.27 1.58
N LYS A 113 -3.97 -33.13 2.24
CA LYS A 113 -3.48 -34.41 1.68
C LYS A 113 -4.45 -35.57 1.90
N ARG A 114 -5.52 -35.37 2.67
CA ARG A 114 -6.65 -36.29 2.78
C ARG A 114 -7.70 -35.97 1.72
#